data_AF-A0A841ZS14-F1
#
_entry.id   AF-A0A841ZS14-F1
#
_cell.length_a   1.000
_cell.length_b   1.000
_cell.length_c   1.000
_cell.angle_alpha   90.00
_cell.angle_beta   90.00
_cell.angle_gamma   90.00
#
_symmetry.space_group_name_H-M   'P 1'
#
loop_
_entity.id
_entity.type
_entity.pdbx_description
1 polymer ?
#
loop_
_entity_poly.entity_id
_entity_poly.type
_entity_poly.pdbx_seq_one_letter_code
_entity_poly.pdbx_strand_id
1 'polypeptide(L)'
;MKKILIISLLTCFLAFSSILSLQPVLAEENQIATLKPNSELGPGYYSTTEARETRAATNTSAFLASIKQGSISGWKKYKILPSITSAQAILESGWGKSELATRAHNLFGVKGDYKGQYVVMPTLEYQNGKWITIQAKFRKYPNKNVSTEDHGAFLQKSRYKNIVNVKDYQLVANRLKQDGYATDPQYANKLISLIKQYQLDAWDKEAFNAEQSSTSIKASVVDGAPLLHSTNFNDKTPLRMWRTGTKIQVRKYSSYWYKTSVQVNGKWMSGYIYHSMVVGLKPVKGTDKFSGTVKAFSIWWDSPRLNGGSLFTYNPKTSLRHYPSKNGLKSAYYPNRKKVFYTPDYWLK
;
A
#
# COMPACT_ATOMS: atom_id res chain seq x y z
N MET A 1 0.09 41.10 -9.82
CA MET A 1 1.55 40.91 -10.06
C MET A 1 2.28 41.02 -8.73
N LYS A 2 3.28 40.16 -8.42
CA LYS A 2 4.26 40.32 -7.30
C LYS A 2 3.58 40.31 -5.89
N LYS A 3 4.22 40.16 -4.72
CA LYS A 3 5.48 39.51 -4.22
C LYS A 3 5.23 39.25 -2.70
N ILE A 4 5.52 38.07 -2.10
CA ILE A 4 6.80 37.55 -1.54
C ILE A 4 7.19 38.07 -0.12
N LEU A 5 7.43 37.11 0.82
CA LEU A 5 8.33 37.08 2.01
C LEU A 5 7.99 37.68 3.42
N ILE A 6 8.50 36.95 4.46
CA ILE A 6 9.02 37.35 5.82
C ILE A 6 8.01 37.92 6.86
N ILE A 7 7.88 37.48 8.14
CA ILE A 7 8.73 36.96 9.26
C ILE A 7 9.28 38.05 10.22
N SER A 8 8.84 38.06 11.50
CA SER A 8 9.65 38.41 12.71
C SER A 8 8.88 38.16 14.03
N LEU A 9 9.54 38.23 15.20
CA LEU A 9 9.03 38.08 16.58
C LEU A 9 9.25 39.38 17.41
N LEU A 10 8.59 39.57 18.57
CA LEU A 10 9.22 39.55 19.93
C LEU A 10 8.19 39.69 21.10
N THR A 11 8.65 40.01 22.33
CA THR A 11 8.04 39.61 23.63
C THR A 11 8.03 40.70 24.73
N CYS A 12 7.21 40.57 25.79
CA CYS A 12 7.54 41.09 27.14
C CYS A 12 6.77 40.39 28.31
N PHE A 13 7.00 40.83 29.56
CA PHE A 13 6.73 40.15 30.85
C PHE A 13 6.36 41.18 31.97
N LEU A 14 5.79 40.78 33.14
CA LEU A 14 5.96 41.42 34.49
C LEU A 14 5.17 40.70 35.63
N ALA A 15 5.38 41.07 36.91
CA ALA A 15 4.84 40.41 38.14
C ALA A 15 4.78 41.34 39.38
N PHE A 16 4.15 40.94 40.52
CA PHE A 16 4.31 41.52 41.89
C PHE A 16 3.78 40.60 43.04
N SER A 17 4.00 40.93 44.33
CA SER A 17 3.83 40.08 45.56
C SER A 17 3.78 40.95 46.87
N SER A 18 3.50 40.55 48.14
CA SER A 18 2.87 39.37 48.84
C SER A 18 2.92 39.58 50.40
N ILE A 19 1.95 39.10 51.23
CA ILE A 19 1.99 39.06 52.73
C ILE A 19 1.06 37.94 53.31
N LEU A 20 1.22 37.49 54.58
CA LEU A 20 0.63 36.24 55.14
C LEU A 20 0.30 36.27 56.66
N SER A 21 -0.78 35.58 57.10
CA SER A 21 -0.91 34.98 58.46
C SER A 21 -1.92 33.80 58.49
N LEU A 22 -1.95 33.01 59.59
CA LEU A 22 -2.58 31.68 59.73
C LEU A 22 -4.03 31.70 60.29
N GLN A 23 -4.86 30.64 60.27
CA GLN A 23 -5.17 29.51 59.36
C GLN A 23 -6.40 28.77 59.98
N PRO A 24 -7.29 28.08 59.21
CA PRO A 24 -7.22 26.60 59.20
C PRO A 24 -7.70 25.90 57.90
N VAL A 25 -7.07 24.75 57.62
CA VAL A 25 -7.53 23.56 56.87
C VAL A 25 -8.70 23.68 55.86
N LEU A 26 -8.40 23.60 54.55
CA LEU A 26 -8.89 22.57 53.60
C LEU A 26 -8.33 22.77 52.17
N ALA A 27 -8.21 21.67 51.42
CA ALA A 27 -7.79 21.55 50.01
C ALA A 27 -6.36 21.99 49.62
N GLU A 28 -5.69 21.18 48.81
CA GLU A 28 -4.40 21.54 48.17
C GLU A 28 -4.65 22.32 46.87
N GLU A 29 -4.04 23.49 46.73
CA GLU A 29 -4.17 24.36 45.55
C GLU A 29 -2.94 24.29 44.62
N ASN A 30 -3.14 24.58 43.33
CA ASN A 30 -2.13 24.43 42.28
C ASN A 30 -0.86 25.27 42.51
N GLN A 31 0.31 24.62 42.59
CA GLN A 31 1.57 25.33 42.34
C GLN A 31 1.75 25.60 40.83
N ILE A 32 1.65 26.87 40.45
CA ILE A 32 1.87 27.31 39.07
C ILE A 32 3.37 27.33 38.78
N ALA A 33 3.86 26.33 38.03
CA ALA A 33 5.25 26.28 37.61
C ALA A 33 5.60 27.41 36.62
N THR A 34 6.52 28.29 37.00
CA THR A 34 6.91 29.46 36.19
C THR A 34 7.54 29.07 34.86
N LEU A 35 6.82 29.30 33.77
CA LEU A 35 7.20 28.87 32.42
C LEU A 35 8.26 29.77 31.79
N LYS A 36 9.39 29.19 31.34
CA LYS A 36 10.38 29.84 30.47
C LYS A 36 10.17 29.44 29.00
N PRO A 37 10.27 30.36 28.02
CA PRO A 37 10.15 30.02 26.60
C PRO A 37 11.28 29.09 26.13
N ASN A 38 10.95 28.12 25.27
CA ASN A 38 11.95 27.36 24.49
C ASN A 38 11.95 27.85 23.04
N SER A 39 13.06 28.45 22.60
CA SER A 39 13.24 29.02 21.26
C SER A 39 13.34 27.96 20.15
N GLU A 40 13.67 26.70 20.45
CA GLU A 40 13.80 25.63 19.45
C GLU A 40 12.46 25.16 18.87
N LEU A 41 11.35 25.39 19.58
CA LEU A 41 10.02 24.88 19.22
C LEU A 41 9.14 25.91 18.47
N GLY A 42 9.65 27.12 18.27
CA GLY A 42 8.89 28.24 17.70
C GLY A 42 7.90 28.89 18.69
N PRO A 43 7.35 30.05 18.34
CA PRO A 43 6.48 30.81 19.24
C PRO A 43 5.13 30.09 19.46
N GLY A 44 4.78 29.86 20.73
CA GLY A 44 3.45 29.37 21.14
C GLY A 44 3.41 28.10 22.01
N TYR A 45 4.56 27.52 22.38
CA TYR A 45 4.61 26.26 23.12
C TYR A 45 5.29 26.38 24.49
N TYR A 46 4.75 25.65 25.47
CA TYR A 46 5.25 25.51 26.83
C TYR A 46 5.38 24.03 27.21
N SER A 47 6.28 23.71 28.15
CA SER A 47 6.49 22.35 28.66
C SER A 47 6.76 22.40 30.16
N THR A 48 6.18 21.47 30.92
CA THR A 48 6.69 21.06 32.22
C THR A 48 7.76 19.97 32.05
N THR A 49 8.54 19.70 33.10
CA THR A 49 9.70 18.81 33.07
C THR A 49 9.49 17.67 34.07
N GLU A 50 9.64 16.40 33.63
CA GLU A 50 10.40 15.33 34.32
C GLU A 50 10.29 13.95 33.64
N ALA A 51 11.13 13.00 34.10
CA ALA A 51 11.13 11.56 33.79
C ALA A 51 11.03 11.19 32.28
N ARG A 52 12.12 11.40 31.53
CA ARG A 52 12.05 11.62 30.07
C ARG A 52 12.17 10.41 29.14
N GLU A 53 12.78 9.28 29.52
CA GLU A 53 13.12 8.22 28.54
C GLU A 53 12.08 7.09 28.43
N THR A 54 11.87 6.29 29.48
CA THR A 54 10.93 5.15 29.44
C THR A 54 9.51 5.59 29.11
N ARG A 55 9.02 6.66 29.74
CA ARG A 55 7.71 7.28 29.43
C ARG A 55 7.61 7.81 28.00
N ALA A 56 8.70 8.28 27.38
CA ALA A 56 8.67 8.74 25.99
C ALA A 56 8.55 7.57 25.00
N ALA A 57 9.24 6.45 25.25
CA ALA A 57 9.15 5.26 24.41
C ALA A 57 7.71 4.70 24.36
N THR A 58 7.06 4.56 25.52
CA THR A 58 5.67 4.06 25.61
C THR A 58 4.67 5.00 24.93
N ASN A 59 4.82 6.31 25.10
CA ASN A 59 3.93 7.29 24.44
C ASN A 59 4.14 7.33 22.92
N THR A 60 5.37 7.12 22.45
CA THR A 60 5.72 7.07 21.02
C THR A 60 5.04 5.88 20.34
N SER A 61 5.17 4.67 20.89
CA SER A 61 4.56 3.47 20.31
C SER A 61 3.02 3.51 20.37
N ALA A 62 2.45 4.02 21.47
CA ALA A 62 1.01 4.22 21.61
C ALA A 62 0.45 5.21 20.57
N PHE A 63 1.15 6.32 20.30
CA PHE A 63 0.73 7.26 19.25
C PHE A 63 0.75 6.60 17.86
N LEU A 64 1.85 5.91 17.51
CA LEU A 64 1.98 5.22 16.23
C LEU A 64 0.90 4.15 16.02
N ALA A 65 0.60 3.35 17.05
CA ALA A 65 -0.49 2.39 17.03
C ALA A 65 -1.86 3.06 16.80
N SER A 66 -2.08 4.24 17.37
CA SER A 66 -3.34 5.01 17.24
C SER A 66 -3.59 5.61 15.84
N ILE A 67 -2.61 5.59 14.93
CA ILE A 67 -2.71 6.13 13.56
C ILE A 67 -2.46 5.11 12.44
N LYS A 68 -1.79 3.98 12.71
CA LYS A 68 -1.33 3.02 11.70
C LYS A 68 -2.44 2.54 10.76
N GLN A 69 -3.59 2.14 11.32
CA GLN A 69 -4.70 1.61 10.52
C GLN A 69 -5.34 2.70 9.64
N GLY A 70 -5.40 3.93 10.14
CA GLY A 70 -5.84 5.10 9.36
C GLY A 70 -4.92 5.36 8.16
N SER A 71 -3.60 5.33 8.38
CA SER A 71 -2.59 5.48 7.31
C SER A 71 -2.71 4.38 6.23
N ILE A 72 -2.90 3.12 6.64
CA ILE A 72 -3.06 1.99 5.71
C ILE A 72 -4.40 2.04 4.96
N SER A 73 -5.49 2.45 5.62
CA SER A 73 -6.78 2.74 4.95
C SER A 73 -6.66 3.92 3.98
N GLY A 74 -5.90 4.96 4.33
CA GLY A 74 -5.58 6.11 3.49
C GLY A 74 -4.90 5.70 2.18
N TRP A 75 -3.96 4.75 2.21
CA TRP A 75 -3.39 4.17 0.97
C TRP A 75 -4.47 3.47 0.13
N LYS A 76 -5.27 2.60 0.74
CA LYS A 76 -6.28 1.79 0.02
C LYS A 76 -7.30 2.69 -0.70
N LYS A 77 -7.72 3.77 -0.05
CA LYS A 77 -8.79 4.67 -0.48
C LYS A 77 -8.32 5.86 -1.34
N TYR A 78 -7.16 6.43 -1.03
CA TYR A 78 -6.65 7.67 -1.64
C TYR A 78 -5.25 7.55 -2.24
N LYS A 79 -4.58 6.39 -2.15
CA LYS A 79 -3.23 6.13 -2.69
C LYS A 79 -2.18 7.16 -2.23
N ILE A 80 -2.32 7.67 -1.01
CA ILE A 80 -1.29 8.45 -0.31
C ILE A 80 -0.47 7.50 0.56
N LEU A 81 0.85 7.66 0.59
CA LEU A 81 1.75 6.77 1.31
C LEU A 81 1.45 6.75 2.83
N PRO A 82 1.32 5.57 3.46
CA PRO A 82 1.20 5.44 4.91
C PRO A 82 2.33 6.12 5.68
N SER A 83 3.57 6.02 5.20
CA SER A 83 4.75 6.64 5.79
C SER A 83 4.65 8.17 5.85
N ILE A 84 4.31 8.80 4.73
CA ILE A 84 4.07 10.25 4.61
C ILE A 84 2.91 10.68 5.50
N THR A 85 1.77 10.00 5.41
CA THR A 85 0.57 10.33 6.20
C THR A 85 0.88 10.28 7.70
N SER A 86 1.70 9.31 8.14
CA SER A 86 2.09 9.13 9.53
C SER A 86 3.16 10.14 9.99
N ALA A 87 4.13 10.47 9.13
CA ALA A 87 5.12 11.50 9.42
C ALA A 87 4.50 12.90 9.51
N GLN A 88 3.51 13.20 8.66
CA GLN A 88 2.68 14.39 8.82
C GLN A 88 1.89 14.33 10.14
N ALA A 89 1.22 13.22 10.44
CA ALA A 89 0.49 13.06 11.70
C ALA A 89 1.37 13.31 12.94
N ILE A 90 2.62 12.86 12.94
CA ILE A 90 3.60 13.16 14.00
C ILE A 90 3.88 14.67 14.09
N LEU A 91 4.21 15.29 12.96
CA LEU A 91 4.67 16.67 12.88
C LEU A 91 3.57 17.70 13.15
N GLU A 92 2.44 17.62 12.44
CA GLU A 92 1.34 18.59 12.53
C GLU A 92 0.61 18.58 13.90
N SER A 93 0.72 17.47 14.65
CA SER A 93 0.04 17.30 15.96
C SER A 93 0.98 17.25 17.17
N GLY A 94 2.29 17.34 16.96
CA GLY A 94 3.31 17.20 18.00
C GLY A 94 3.19 15.89 18.77
N TRP A 95 3.20 14.74 18.07
CA TRP A 95 2.89 13.41 18.64
C TRP A 95 1.48 13.26 19.23
N GLY A 96 0.51 13.98 18.66
CA GLY A 96 -0.89 13.97 19.08
C GLY A 96 -1.11 14.60 20.46
N LYS A 97 -0.24 15.55 20.84
CA LYS A 97 -0.26 16.30 22.10
C LYS A 97 -0.83 17.72 21.95
N SER A 98 -0.94 18.25 20.72
CA SER A 98 -1.58 19.55 20.50
C SER A 98 -3.03 19.55 21.01
N GLU A 99 -3.52 20.69 21.49
CA GLU A 99 -4.82 20.78 22.15
C GLU A 99 -5.98 20.32 21.23
N LEU A 100 -5.88 20.59 19.93
CA LEU A 100 -6.84 20.11 18.93
C LEU A 100 -6.75 18.58 18.71
N ALA A 101 -5.55 18.01 18.79
CA ALA A 101 -5.35 16.56 18.68
C ALA A 101 -5.81 15.80 19.94
N THR A 102 -5.82 16.42 21.12
CA THR A 102 -6.34 15.82 22.36
C THR A 102 -7.84 16.03 22.52
N ARG A 103 -8.37 17.25 22.29
CA ARG A 103 -9.80 17.56 22.44
C ARG A 103 -10.69 17.05 21.30
N ALA A 104 -10.15 16.87 20.09
CA ALA A 104 -10.93 16.55 18.90
C ALA A 104 -10.38 15.40 18.03
N HIS A 105 -9.29 14.74 18.46
CA HIS A 105 -8.54 13.74 17.68
C HIS A 105 -8.05 14.22 16.30
N ASN A 106 -8.05 15.51 16.05
CA ASN A 106 -7.76 16.11 14.75
C ASN A 106 -6.28 16.43 14.63
N LEU A 107 -5.55 15.59 13.89
CA LEU A 107 -4.09 15.61 13.85
C LEU A 107 -3.50 16.58 12.82
N PHE A 108 -4.33 17.15 11.93
CA PHE A 108 -3.87 17.92 10.75
C PHE A 108 -4.52 19.30 10.63
N GLY A 109 -5.13 19.81 11.71
CA GLY A 109 -5.76 21.15 11.71
C GLY A 109 -6.98 21.28 10.80
N VAL A 110 -7.67 20.18 10.48
CA VAL A 110 -8.72 20.20 9.44
C VAL A 110 -9.94 20.99 9.93
N LYS A 111 -10.28 22.07 9.22
CA LYS A 111 -11.43 22.95 9.52
C LYS A 111 -12.77 22.37 9.03
N GLY A 112 -13.87 22.91 9.57
CA GLY A 112 -15.24 22.44 9.31
C GLY A 112 -15.70 21.39 10.33
N ASP A 113 -16.66 20.55 9.95
CA ASP A 113 -17.14 19.41 10.74
C ASP A 113 -16.76 18.07 10.09
N TYR A 114 -16.88 17.00 10.87
CA TYR A 114 -16.89 15.62 10.40
C TYR A 114 -18.21 14.95 10.81
N LYS A 115 -19.14 14.75 9.87
CA LYS A 115 -20.49 14.20 10.13
C LYS A 115 -21.24 15.00 11.21
N GLY A 116 -21.21 16.33 11.11
CA GLY A 116 -21.78 17.27 12.09
C GLY A 116 -20.91 17.50 13.34
N GLN A 117 -19.87 16.68 13.58
CA GLN A 117 -19.03 16.80 14.77
C GLN A 117 -17.88 17.79 14.55
N TYR A 118 -17.83 18.83 15.39
CA TYR A 118 -16.77 19.83 15.42
C TYR A 118 -16.43 20.26 16.86
N VAL A 119 -15.30 20.96 17.00
CA VAL A 119 -15.00 21.85 18.12
C VAL A 119 -14.84 23.27 17.60
N VAL A 120 -15.10 24.29 18.43
CA VAL A 120 -14.75 25.68 18.13
C VAL A 120 -13.51 26.02 18.93
N MET A 121 -12.47 26.51 18.25
CA MET A 121 -11.19 26.88 18.87
C MET A 121 -10.62 28.14 18.21
N PRO A 122 -9.85 28.96 18.95
CA PRO A 122 -9.14 30.09 18.37
C PRO A 122 -8.08 29.61 17.38
N THR A 123 -7.87 30.35 16.31
CA THR A 123 -6.83 30.08 15.30
C THR A 123 -6.29 31.40 14.73
N LEU A 124 -5.00 31.39 14.36
CA LEU A 124 -4.31 32.54 13.79
C LEU A 124 -4.49 32.55 12.27
N GLU A 125 -5.16 33.58 11.76
CA GLU A 125 -5.28 33.85 10.32
C GLU A 125 -4.44 35.06 9.94
N TYR A 126 -3.81 35.03 8.77
CA TYR A 126 -3.12 36.19 8.20
C TYR A 126 -4.05 36.91 7.22
N GLN A 127 -4.58 38.07 7.62
CA GLN A 127 -5.53 38.87 6.85
C GLN A 127 -5.08 40.33 6.82
N ASN A 128 -5.21 40.98 5.65
CA ASN A 128 -4.88 42.40 5.46
C ASN A 128 -3.49 42.81 5.99
N GLY A 129 -2.49 41.93 5.83
CA GLY A 129 -1.11 42.15 6.27
C GLY A 129 -0.83 41.88 7.76
N LYS A 130 -1.83 41.46 8.55
CA LYS A 130 -1.72 41.24 9.99
C LYS A 130 -2.18 39.84 10.40
N TRP A 131 -1.61 39.30 11.47
CA TRP A 131 -2.15 38.12 12.13
C TRP A 131 -3.31 38.54 13.05
N ILE A 132 -4.43 37.82 12.94
CA ILE A 132 -5.60 37.98 13.80
C ILE A 132 -6.02 36.62 14.37
N THR A 133 -6.48 36.61 15.62
CA THR A 133 -7.07 35.40 16.22
C THR A 133 -8.58 35.40 15.96
N ILE A 134 -9.09 34.38 15.27
CA ILE A 134 -10.53 34.17 15.07
C ILE A 134 -10.97 32.82 15.65
N GLN A 135 -12.24 32.71 16.03
CA GLN A 135 -12.84 31.42 16.36
C GLN A 135 -13.17 30.64 15.08
N ALA A 136 -12.69 29.40 14.97
CA ALA A 136 -12.92 28.55 13.82
C ALA A 136 -13.49 27.18 14.24
N LYS A 137 -14.36 26.61 13.40
CA LYS A 137 -14.78 25.21 13.53
C LYS A 137 -13.66 24.29 13.02
N PHE A 138 -13.26 23.33 13.84
CA PHE A 138 -12.36 22.24 13.48
C PHE A 138 -13.06 20.90 13.61
N ARG A 139 -12.76 19.97 12.69
CA ARG A 139 -13.36 18.63 12.66
C ARG A 139 -13.10 17.90 13.97
N LYS A 140 -14.12 17.23 14.51
CA LYS A 140 -14.00 16.34 15.67
C LYS A 140 -14.18 14.90 15.22
N TYR A 141 -13.16 14.07 15.41
CA TYR A 141 -13.15 12.68 14.95
C TYR A 141 -13.39 11.69 16.10
N PRO A 142 -14.01 10.52 15.85
CA PRO A 142 -14.19 9.49 16.86
C PRO A 142 -12.87 8.98 17.47
N ASN A 143 -11.80 8.93 16.68
CA ASN A 143 -10.45 8.56 17.13
C ASN A 143 -9.40 9.05 16.12
N LYS A 144 -8.12 8.93 16.49
CA LYS A 144 -6.95 9.37 15.70
C LYS A 144 -6.86 8.69 14.33
N ASN A 145 -7.10 7.38 14.21
CA ASN A 145 -7.12 6.67 12.92
C ASN A 145 -8.11 7.29 11.91
N VAL A 146 -9.28 7.77 12.35
CA VAL A 146 -10.27 8.40 11.45
C VAL A 146 -9.76 9.75 10.90
N SER A 147 -9.07 10.55 11.72
CA SER A 147 -8.40 11.77 11.25
C SER A 147 -7.31 11.46 10.24
N THR A 148 -6.51 10.41 10.48
CA THR A 148 -5.44 9.95 9.60
C THR A 148 -5.94 9.45 8.25
N GLU A 149 -7.09 8.78 8.20
CA GLU A 149 -7.72 8.42 6.91
C GLU A 149 -8.27 9.67 6.18
N ASP A 150 -9.01 10.53 6.89
CA ASP A 150 -9.66 11.71 6.32
C ASP A 150 -8.67 12.72 5.70
N HIS A 151 -7.46 12.83 6.25
CA HIS A 151 -6.37 13.63 5.68
C HIS A 151 -6.02 13.22 4.23
N GLY A 152 -6.18 11.95 3.88
CA GLY A 152 -5.99 11.48 2.51
C GLY A 152 -6.91 12.17 1.49
N ALA A 153 -8.09 12.66 1.91
CA ALA A 153 -8.98 13.46 1.07
C ALA A 153 -8.48 14.90 0.86
N PHE A 154 -7.79 15.50 1.83
CA PHE A 154 -7.14 16.81 1.64
C PHE A 154 -6.04 16.73 0.57
N LEU A 155 -5.29 15.62 0.56
CA LEU A 155 -4.25 15.34 -0.43
C LEU A 155 -4.79 14.86 -1.79
N GLN A 156 -6.12 14.78 -1.98
CA GLN A 156 -6.74 14.58 -3.30
C GLN A 156 -7.01 15.88 -4.07
N LYS A 157 -6.70 17.06 -3.50
CA LYS A 157 -6.82 18.36 -4.19
C LYS A 157 -5.89 18.43 -5.41
N SER A 158 -6.27 19.23 -6.42
CA SER A 158 -5.54 19.38 -7.69
C SER A 158 -4.03 19.62 -7.50
N ARG A 159 -3.66 20.52 -6.58
CA ARG A 159 -2.27 20.86 -6.23
C ARG A 159 -1.38 19.71 -5.76
N TYR A 160 -1.95 18.55 -5.41
CA TYR A 160 -1.22 17.37 -4.88
C TYR A 160 -1.41 16.12 -5.75
N LYS A 161 -2.00 16.22 -6.96
CA LYS A 161 -2.23 15.04 -7.82
C LYS A 161 -0.93 14.34 -8.27
N ASN A 162 0.18 15.07 -8.24
CA ASN A 162 1.54 14.58 -8.49
C ASN A 162 2.11 13.63 -7.42
N ILE A 163 1.50 13.49 -6.23
CA ILE A 163 1.93 12.53 -5.19
C ILE A 163 1.05 11.28 -5.09
N VAL A 164 -0.12 11.29 -5.74
CA VAL A 164 -1.09 10.18 -5.68
C VAL A 164 -0.51 8.94 -6.36
N ASN A 165 -0.55 7.80 -5.67
CA ASN A 165 0.01 6.50 -6.10
C ASN A 165 1.54 6.48 -6.34
N VAL A 166 2.27 7.50 -5.92
CA VAL A 166 3.73 7.50 -5.94
C VAL A 166 4.25 6.62 -4.79
N LYS A 167 5.23 5.75 -5.08
CA LYS A 167 5.76 4.76 -4.13
C LYS A 167 7.16 5.08 -3.56
N ASP A 168 7.59 6.32 -3.75
CA ASP A 168 8.83 6.89 -3.21
C ASP A 168 8.46 8.01 -2.23
N TYR A 169 8.70 7.79 -0.94
CA TYR A 169 8.39 8.77 0.09
C TYR A 169 9.33 9.99 0.05
N GLN A 170 10.56 9.86 -0.44
CA GLN A 170 11.48 10.98 -0.56
C GLN A 170 11.01 11.92 -1.68
N LEU A 171 10.55 11.36 -2.80
CA LEU A 171 9.92 12.13 -3.89
C LEU A 171 8.62 12.79 -3.45
N VAL A 172 7.75 12.09 -2.69
CA VAL A 172 6.50 12.66 -2.17
C VAL A 172 6.75 13.78 -1.16
N ALA A 173 7.69 13.62 -0.23
CA ALA A 173 8.04 14.67 0.74
C ALA A 173 8.57 15.94 0.06
N ASN A 174 9.41 15.78 -0.97
CA ASN A 174 9.89 16.91 -1.77
C ASN A 174 8.78 17.59 -2.58
N ARG A 175 7.87 16.82 -3.20
CA ARG A 175 6.70 17.35 -3.92
C ARG A 175 5.78 18.13 -2.98
N LEU A 176 5.41 17.58 -1.82
CA LEU A 176 4.62 18.30 -0.80
C LEU A 176 5.19 19.68 -0.45
N LYS A 177 6.52 19.80 -0.33
CA LYS A 177 7.20 21.09 -0.11
C LYS A 177 7.17 22.00 -1.35
N GLN A 178 7.32 21.46 -2.56
CA GLN A 178 7.27 22.21 -3.82
C GLN A 178 5.86 22.72 -4.12
N ASP A 179 4.84 21.89 -3.88
CA ASP A 179 3.42 22.19 -4.05
C ASP A 179 2.88 23.16 -2.98
N GLY A 180 3.71 23.53 -2.00
CA GLY A 180 3.44 24.51 -0.95
C GLY A 180 2.55 24.01 0.18
N TYR A 181 2.66 22.73 0.58
CA TYR A 181 1.94 22.20 1.74
C TYR A 181 2.30 22.96 3.03
N ALA A 182 3.59 23.27 3.23
CA ALA A 182 4.11 24.06 4.32
C ALA A 182 5.10 25.12 3.82
N THR A 183 5.27 26.20 4.60
CA THR A 183 6.23 27.29 4.33
C THR A 183 7.64 26.98 4.83
N ASP A 184 7.80 25.98 5.71
CA ASP A 184 9.08 25.54 6.26
C ASP A 184 10.01 24.97 5.17
N PRO A 185 11.21 25.55 4.93
CA PRO A 185 12.13 25.05 3.93
C PRO A 185 12.65 23.63 4.24
N GLN A 186 12.65 23.21 5.52
CA GLN A 186 13.08 21.89 5.97
C GLN A 186 11.96 20.85 6.02
N TYR A 187 10.73 21.19 5.63
CA TYR A 187 9.56 20.30 5.76
C TYR A 187 9.77 18.91 5.16
N ALA A 188 10.31 18.84 3.93
CA ALA A 188 10.60 17.57 3.26
C ALA A 188 11.63 16.73 4.03
N ASN A 189 12.67 17.37 4.56
CA ASN A 189 13.71 16.71 5.35
C ASN A 189 13.18 16.21 6.69
N LYS A 190 12.32 16.98 7.38
CA LYS A 190 11.64 16.56 8.61
C LYS A 190 10.79 15.31 8.39
N LEU A 191 9.99 15.25 7.32
CA LEU A 191 9.22 14.05 6.98
C LEU A 191 10.13 12.85 6.67
N ILE A 192 11.18 13.04 5.86
CA ILE A 192 12.13 11.97 5.50
C ILE A 192 12.85 11.42 6.74
N SER A 193 13.27 12.28 7.67
CA SER A 193 13.90 11.87 8.92
C SER A 193 12.95 11.10 9.83
N LEU A 194 11.70 11.55 10.01
CA LEU A 194 10.68 10.83 10.79
C LEU A 194 10.37 9.45 10.20
N ILE A 195 10.26 9.34 8.87
CA ILE A 195 10.01 8.06 8.18
C ILE A 195 11.14 7.07 8.44
N LYS A 196 12.40 7.52 8.38
CA LYS A 196 13.58 6.69 8.66
C LYS A 196 13.70 6.31 10.14
N GLN A 197 13.56 7.29 11.04
CA GLN A 197 13.71 7.12 12.48
C GLN A 197 12.70 6.13 13.07
N TYR A 198 11.46 6.16 12.58
CA TYR A 198 10.37 5.31 13.07
C TYR A 198 9.96 4.19 12.08
N GLN A 199 10.81 3.93 11.07
CA GLN A 199 10.66 2.85 10.07
C GLN A 199 9.27 2.81 9.40
N LEU A 200 8.69 3.99 9.13
CA LEU A 200 7.30 4.12 8.70
C LEU A 200 7.08 3.60 7.26
N ASP A 201 8.16 3.42 6.48
CA ASP A 201 8.15 2.75 5.18
C ASP A 201 7.80 1.25 5.27
N ALA A 202 7.92 0.64 6.46
CA ALA A 202 7.37 -0.69 6.74
C ALA A 202 5.85 -0.73 6.51
N TRP A 203 5.14 0.36 6.79
CA TRP A 203 3.68 0.43 6.62
C TRP A 203 3.29 0.64 5.15
N ASP A 204 4.15 1.27 4.34
CA ASP A 204 4.00 1.31 2.89
C ASP A 204 4.05 -0.10 2.30
N LYS A 205 5.08 -0.88 2.69
CA LYS A 205 5.26 -2.28 2.31
C LYS A 205 4.07 -3.13 2.72
N GLU A 206 3.57 -2.97 3.95
CA GLU A 206 2.37 -3.64 4.47
C GLU A 206 1.11 -3.31 3.64
N ALA A 207 0.89 -2.04 3.31
CA ALA A 207 -0.25 -1.61 2.49
C ALA A 207 -0.17 -2.14 1.05
N PHE A 208 1.02 -2.17 0.44
CA PHE A 208 1.24 -2.76 -0.88
C PHE A 208 1.02 -4.28 -0.88
N ASN A 209 1.51 -4.98 0.15
CA ASN A 209 1.34 -6.43 0.29
C ASN A 209 -0.13 -6.81 0.53
N ALA A 210 -0.89 -5.99 1.24
CA ALA A 210 -2.34 -6.18 1.40
C ALA A 210 -3.08 -6.04 0.07
N GLU A 211 -2.72 -5.05 -0.75
CA GLU A 211 -3.31 -4.81 -2.08
C GLU A 211 -2.97 -5.92 -3.10
N GLN A 212 -1.74 -6.44 -3.07
CA GLN A 212 -1.37 -7.63 -3.84
C GLN A 212 -2.11 -8.88 -3.34
N SER A 213 -2.20 -9.08 -2.03
CA SER A 213 -2.91 -10.22 -1.45
C SER A 213 -4.39 -10.25 -1.83
N SER A 214 -5.05 -9.08 -1.83
CA SER A 214 -6.47 -8.94 -2.22
C SER A 214 -6.74 -9.11 -3.71
N THR A 215 -5.71 -9.03 -4.56
CA THR A 215 -5.82 -9.25 -6.02
C THR A 215 -5.28 -10.63 -6.46
N SER A 216 -4.62 -11.36 -5.55
CA SER A 216 -4.14 -12.73 -5.80
C SER A 216 -5.26 -13.76 -5.67
N ILE A 217 -5.51 -14.51 -6.74
CA ILE A 217 -6.44 -15.63 -6.78
C ILE A 217 -5.66 -16.91 -6.43
N LYS A 218 -6.20 -17.74 -5.53
CA LYS A 218 -5.69 -19.09 -5.27
C LYS A 218 -6.16 -20.01 -6.41
N ALA A 219 -5.26 -20.84 -6.93
CA ALA A 219 -5.60 -21.93 -7.84
C ALA A 219 -4.69 -23.14 -7.59
N SER A 220 -4.98 -24.26 -8.24
CA SER A 220 -4.09 -25.41 -8.32
C SER A 220 -3.94 -25.90 -9.77
N VAL A 221 -2.79 -26.46 -10.10
CA VAL A 221 -2.50 -27.01 -11.43
C VAL A 221 -3.39 -28.22 -11.69
N VAL A 222 -4.09 -28.22 -12.84
CA VAL A 222 -5.00 -29.32 -13.20
C VAL A 222 -4.22 -30.58 -13.61
N ASP A 223 -4.81 -31.76 -13.34
CA ASP A 223 -4.39 -33.02 -13.95
C ASP A 223 -4.96 -33.11 -15.37
N GLY A 224 -4.32 -32.40 -16.29
CA GLY A 224 -4.72 -32.34 -17.70
C GLY A 224 -3.62 -31.85 -18.63
N ALA A 225 -3.25 -32.69 -19.61
CA ALA A 225 -2.48 -32.29 -20.78
C ALA A 225 -3.44 -31.87 -21.91
N PRO A 226 -3.27 -30.68 -22.52
CA PRO A 226 -4.14 -30.22 -23.60
C PRO A 226 -3.84 -30.91 -24.94
N LEU A 227 -4.91 -31.21 -25.67
CA LEU A 227 -4.90 -31.36 -27.12
C LEU A 227 -5.38 -30.03 -27.73
N LEU A 228 -4.52 -29.36 -28.48
CA LEU A 228 -4.75 -28.01 -28.99
C LEU A 228 -5.21 -28.03 -30.46
N HIS A 229 -5.87 -26.95 -30.90
CA HIS A 229 -6.27 -26.79 -32.30
C HIS A 229 -5.05 -26.53 -33.21
N SER A 230 -4.02 -25.88 -32.66
CA SER A 230 -2.78 -25.52 -33.33
C SER A 230 -1.55 -25.97 -32.53
N THR A 231 -0.35 -25.72 -33.05
CA THR A 231 0.94 -25.96 -32.36
C THR A 231 1.38 -24.77 -31.48
N ASN A 232 0.43 -24.05 -30.88
CA ASN A 232 0.72 -22.94 -29.96
C ASN A 232 -0.27 -22.94 -28.77
N PHE A 233 0.19 -22.49 -27.61
CA PHE A 233 -0.58 -22.58 -26.36
C PHE A 233 -1.59 -21.45 -26.13
N ASN A 234 -1.70 -20.46 -27.04
CA ASN A 234 -2.63 -19.34 -26.92
C ASN A 234 -4.09 -19.72 -27.29
N ASP A 235 -4.33 -20.92 -27.82
CA ASP A 235 -5.69 -21.43 -28.09
C ASP A 235 -6.49 -21.49 -26.77
N LYS A 236 -7.47 -20.59 -26.59
CA LYS A 236 -8.18 -20.39 -25.30
C LYS A 236 -8.86 -21.63 -24.73
N THR A 237 -9.23 -22.59 -25.58
CA THR A 237 -9.90 -23.83 -25.19
C THR A 237 -9.28 -25.01 -25.93
N PRO A 238 -8.71 -26.00 -25.24
CA PRO A 238 -8.24 -27.24 -25.85
C PRO A 238 -9.41 -28.08 -26.42
N LEU A 239 -9.18 -28.79 -27.52
CA LEU A 239 -10.09 -29.81 -28.08
C LEU A 239 -10.42 -30.91 -27.06
N ARG A 240 -9.47 -31.21 -26.17
CA ARG A 240 -9.60 -32.16 -25.06
C ARG A 240 -8.52 -31.89 -24.01
N MET A 241 -8.82 -32.21 -22.75
CA MET A 241 -7.82 -32.36 -21.69
C MET A 241 -7.71 -33.85 -21.33
N TRP A 242 -6.51 -34.42 -21.39
CA TRP A 242 -6.24 -35.80 -20.97
C TRP A 242 -5.56 -35.85 -19.61
N ARG A 243 -6.07 -36.72 -18.73
CA ARG A 243 -5.44 -36.99 -17.43
C ARG A 243 -4.10 -37.69 -17.59
N THR A 244 -3.24 -37.53 -16.59
CA THR A 244 -2.03 -38.35 -16.45
C THR A 244 -2.38 -39.84 -16.47
N GLY A 245 -1.60 -40.65 -17.18
CA GLY A 245 -1.87 -42.09 -17.35
C GLY A 245 -2.78 -42.44 -18.53
N THR A 246 -3.43 -41.47 -19.19
CA THR A 246 -4.24 -41.74 -20.39
C THR A 246 -3.37 -42.33 -21.50
N LYS A 247 -3.73 -43.51 -22.03
CA LYS A 247 -3.07 -44.09 -23.22
C LYS A 247 -3.63 -43.45 -24.49
N ILE A 248 -2.76 -43.01 -25.39
CA ILE A 248 -3.14 -42.40 -26.67
C ILE A 248 -2.28 -42.93 -27.81
N GLN A 249 -2.83 -42.93 -29.04
CA GLN A 249 -2.04 -43.07 -30.27
C GLN A 249 -1.72 -41.69 -30.84
N VAL A 250 -0.50 -41.52 -31.34
CA VAL A 250 0.02 -40.26 -31.90
C VAL A 250 0.87 -40.49 -33.15
N ARG A 251 1.02 -39.44 -33.97
CA ARG A 251 1.93 -39.35 -35.11
C ARG A 251 2.94 -38.24 -34.86
N LYS A 252 4.20 -38.42 -35.28
CA LYS A 252 5.21 -37.35 -35.27
C LYS A 252 4.77 -36.24 -36.21
N TYR A 253 4.82 -34.98 -35.77
CA TYR A 253 4.48 -33.82 -36.60
C TYR A 253 5.64 -32.82 -36.71
N SER A 254 6.36 -32.59 -35.62
CA SER A 254 7.64 -31.86 -35.64
C SER A 254 8.58 -32.37 -34.54
N SER A 255 9.67 -31.65 -34.29
CA SER A 255 10.56 -31.87 -33.13
C SER A 255 9.86 -31.66 -31.78
N TYR A 256 8.82 -30.81 -31.74
CA TYR A 256 8.16 -30.40 -30.50
C TYR A 256 6.70 -30.87 -30.37
N TRP A 257 6.11 -31.41 -31.45
CA TRP A 257 4.68 -31.69 -31.50
C TRP A 257 4.36 -33.07 -32.08
N TYR A 258 3.40 -33.72 -31.44
CA TYR A 258 2.68 -34.86 -31.97
C TYR A 258 1.29 -34.42 -32.49
N LYS A 259 0.82 -35.06 -33.56
CA LYS A 259 -0.55 -34.89 -34.08
C LYS A 259 -1.36 -36.15 -33.81
N THR A 260 -2.63 -35.99 -33.46
CA THR A 260 -3.60 -37.09 -33.35
C THR A 260 -5.02 -36.59 -33.58
N SER A 261 -6.03 -37.44 -33.43
CA SER A 261 -7.44 -37.08 -33.62
C SER A 261 -8.32 -37.60 -32.48
N VAL A 262 -9.33 -36.82 -32.13
CA VAL A 262 -10.35 -37.16 -31.11
C VAL A 262 -11.74 -36.85 -31.65
N GLN A 263 -12.74 -37.53 -31.12
CA GLN A 263 -14.12 -37.15 -31.36
C GLN A 263 -14.52 -35.99 -30.42
N VAL A 264 -15.15 -34.96 -30.98
CA VAL A 264 -15.76 -33.81 -30.29
C VAL A 264 -17.14 -33.60 -30.90
N ASN A 265 -18.19 -33.66 -30.09
CA ASN A 265 -19.59 -33.50 -30.52
C ASN A 265 -19.92 -34.35 -31.78
N GLY A 266 -19.58 -35.64 -31.74
CA GLY A 266 -19.75 -36.60 -32.84
C GLY A 266 -18.72 -36.49 -33.98
N LYS A 267 -18.09 -35.33 -34.19
CA LYS A 267 -17.16 -35.09 -35.31
C LYS A 267 -15.70 -35.43 -34.94
N TRP A 268 -14.95 -35.97 -35.90
CA TRP A 268 -13.52 -36.21 -35.74
C TRP A 268 -12.71 -34.93 -35.95
N MET A 269 -12.00 -34.49 -34.92
CA MET A 269 -11.13 -33.31 -34.93
C MET A 269 -9.67 -33.76 -34.79
N SER A 270 -8.80 -33.32 -35.71
CA SER A 270 -7.35 -33.40 -35.52
C SER A 270 -6.86 -32.28 -34.59
N GLY A 271 -5.84 -32.59 -33.79
CA GLY A 271 -5.19 -31.63 -32.89
C GLY A 271 -3.76 -32.02 -32.55
N TYR A 272 -3.11 -31.15 -31.76
CA TYR A 272 -1.68 -31.23 -31.46
C TYR A 272 -1.41 -31.32 -29.95
N ILE A 273 -0.50 -32.19 -29.55
CA ILE A 273 0.00 -32.30 -28.16
C ILE A 273 1.51 -32.17 -28.12
N TYR A 274 2.01 -31.42 -27.15
CA TYR A 274 3.44 -31.13 -26.99
C TYR A 274 4.21 -32.40 -26.62
N HIS A 275 5.35 -32.63 -27.27
CA HIS A 275 6.05 -33.92 -27.24
C HIS A 275 6.35 -34.44 -25.83
N SER A 276 6.81 -33.57 -24.92
CA SER A 276 7.17 -33.95 -23.55
C SER A 276 5.98 -34.35 -22.67
N MET A 277 4.74 -34.17 -23.14
CA MET A 277 3.52 -34.65 -22.47
C MET A 277 3.14 -36.09 -22.84
N VAL A 278 3.88 -36.75 -23.74
CA VAL A 278 3.65 -38.15 -24.13
C VAL A 278 4.92 -38.97 -23.91
N VAL A 279 4.84 -39.98 -23.05
CA VAL A 279 5.99 -40.81 -22.63
C VAL A 279 5.75 -42.30 -22.90
N GLY A 280 6.82 -43.11 -22.88
CA GLY A 280 6.72 -44.57 -23.07
C GLY A 280 6.27 -44.98 -24.47
N LEU A 281 6.64 -44.21 -25.49
CA LEU A 281 6.23 -44.40 -26.88
C LEU A 281 6.72 -45.75 -27.44
N LYS A 282 5.79 -46.50 -28.05
CA LYS A 282 6.07 -47.75 -28.79
C LYS A 282 5.42 -47.69 -30.18
N PRO A 283 6.10 -48.12 -31.26
CA PRO A 283 5.52 -48.11 -32.60
C PRO A 283 4.34 -49.09 -32.70
N VAL A 284 3.33 -48.74 -33.49
CA VAL A 284 2.15 -49.58 -33.75
C VAL A 284 2.34 -50.29 -35.09
N LYS A 285 2.58 -51.62 -35.05
CA LYS A 285 2.89 -52.47 -36.22
C LYS A 285 1.92 -52.22 -37.37
N GLY A 286 2.46 -52.03 -38.58
CA GLY A 286 1.69 -51.76 -39.79
C GLY A 286 1.16 -50.32 -39.93
N THR A 287 1.61 -49.38 -39.10
CA THR A 287 1.17 -47.96 -39.17
C THR A 287 2.31 -46.98 -38.91
N ASP A 288 2.09 -45.72 -39.24
CA ASP A 288 2.95 -44.56 -38.93
C ASP A 288 2.77 -44.03 -37.49
N LYS A 289 2.04 -44.75 -36.64
CA LYS A 289 1.64 -44.31 -35.29
C LYS A 289 2.56 -44.87 -34.20
N PHE A 290 2.61 -44.13 -33.10
CA PHE A 290 3.16 -44.56 -31.82
C PHE A 290 2.05 -44.58 -30.77
N SER A 291 2.02 -45.62 -29.93
CA SER A 291 1.20 -45.70 -28.72
C SER A 291 2.01 -45.19 -27.54
N GLY A 292 1.45 -44.32 -26.70
CA GLY A 292 2.14 -43.75 -25.55
C GLY A 292 1.19 -43.31 -24.43
N THR A 293 1.76 -42.86 -23.32
CA THR A 293 1.03 -42.49 -22.10
C THR A 293 1.17 -41.00 -21.83
N VAL A 294 0.05 -40.34 -21.51
CA VAL A 294 0.01 -38.92 -21.18
C VAL A 294 0.64 -38.64 -19.80
N LYS A 295 1.46 -37.60 -19.72
CA LYS A 295 1.99 -37.01 -18.47
C LYS A 295 1.59 -35.53 -18.41
N ALA A 296 0.65 -35.16 -17.54
CA ALA A 296 0.19 -33.78 -17.42
C ALA A 296 1.16 -32.91 -16.60
N PHE A 297 1.24 -31.63 -16.97
CA PHE A 297 1.88 -30.54 -16.24
C PHE A 297 1.44 -29.20 -16.85
N SER A 298 1.49 -28.10 -16.09
CA SER A 298 1.35 -26.75 -16.67
C SER A 298 2.69 -26.21 -17.14
N ILE A 299 2.73 -25.47 -18.25
CA ILE A 299 3.92 -24.73 -18.70
C ILE A 299 3.74 -23.24 -18.37
N TRP A 300 4.83 -22.58 -17.96
CA TRP A 300 4.88 -21.16 -17.63
C TRP A 300 6.04 -20.49 -18.37
N TRP A 301 5.80 -19.32 -18.98
CA TRP A 301 6.79 -18.54 -19.73
C TRP A 301 6.99 -17.15 -19.12
N ASP A 302 8.20 -16.57 -19.17
CA ASP A 302 8.41 -15.16 -18.81
C ASP A 302 7.97 -14.16 -19.92
N SER A 303 7.45 -14.65 -21.05
CA SER A 303 6.84 -13.88 -22.13
C SER A 303 5.30 -14.00 -22.15
N PRO A 304 4.53 -12.90 -22.16
CA PRO A 304 3.06 -12.92 -22.26
C PRO A 304 2.53 -13.23 -23.67
N ARG A 305 3.42 -13.55 -24.63
CA ARG A 305 3.08 -14.03 -25.98
C ARG A 305 3.21 -15.56 -26.13
N LEU A 306 3.68 -16.25 -25.08
CA LEU A 306 3.90 -17.71 -24.98
C LEU A 306 4.79 -18.31 -26.10
N ASN A 307 5.64 -17.48 -26.71
CA ASN A 307 6.38 -17.80 -27.95
C ASN A 307 7.91 -17.89 -27.76
N GLY A 308 8.39 -17.96 -26.53
CA GLY A 308 9.82 -18.02 -26.19
C GLY A 308 10.11 -17.54 -24.77
N GLY A 309 11.39 -17.32 -24.48
CA GLY A 309 11.88 -16.88 -23.16
C GLY A 309 12.22 -18.02 -22.21
N SER A 310 12.36 -17.71 -20.93
CA SER A 310 12.56 -18.69 -19.87
C SER A 310 11.26 -19.45 -19.61
N LEU A 311 11.34 -20.77 -19.51
CA LEU A 311 10.21 -21.62 -19.13
C LEU A 311 10.47 -22.42 -17.85
N PHE A 312 9.39 -22.82 -17.19
CA PHE A 312 9.39 -23.91 -16.21
C PHE A 312 8.03 -24.64 -16.24
N THR A 313 7.93 -25.74 -15.51
CA THR A 313 6.71 -26.54 -15.39
C THR A 313 6.31 -26.77 -13.93
N TYR A 314 5.03 -27.10 -13.72
CA TYR A 314 4.53 -27.60 -12.43
C TYR A 314 3.74 -28.89 -12.63
N ASN A 315 3.88 -29.80 -11.66
CA ASN A 315 3.10 -31.03 -11.59
C ASN A 315 1.62 -30.72 -11.26
N PRO A 316 0.69 -31.60 -11.63
CA PRO A 316 -0.70 -31.52 -11.19
C PRO A 316 -0.84 -31.43 -9.67
N LYS A 317 -1.92 -30.79 -9.21
CA LYS A 317 -2.25 -30.49 -7.81
C LYS A 317 -1.31 -29.52 -7.09
N THR A 318 -0.25 -29.00 -7.72
CA THR A 318 0.55 -27.91 -7.13
C THR A 318 -0.33 -26.67 -6.92
N SER A 319 -0.49 -26.25 -5.66
CA SER A 319 -1.22 -25.04 -5.31
C SER A 319 -0.38 -23.79 -5.57
N LEU A 320 -0.99 -22.77 -6.18
CA LEU A 320 -0.36 -21.54 -6.64
C LEU A 320 -1.22 -20.33 -6.30
N ARG A 321 -0.62 -19.14 -6.41
CA ARG A 321 -1.33 -17.86 -6.47
C ARG A 321 -1.05 -17.22 -7.81
N HIS A 322 -2.08 -16.67 -8.44
CA HIS A 322 -1.97 -15.97 -9.71
C HIS A 322 -2.84 -14.70 -9.73
N TYR A 323 -2.66 -13.90 -10.76
CA TYR A 323 -3.42 -12.69 -11.05
C TYR A 323 -4.05 -12.83 -12.44
N PRO A 324 -5.20 -12.18 -12.72
CA PRO A 324 -5.72 -12.06 -14.08
C PRO A 324 -4.81 -11.17 -14.95
N SER A 325 -4.50 -11.61 -16.18
CA SER A 325 -3.84 -10.79 -17.21
C SER A 325 -4.86 -10.31 -18.25
N LYS A 326 -4.62 -9.11 -18.81
CA LYS A 326 -5.46 -8.52 -19.88
C LYS A 326 -5.63 -9.41 -21.12
N ASN A 327 -4.71 -10.36 -21.33
CA ASN A 327 -4.67 -11.22 -22.52
C ASN A 327 -5.52 -12.50 -22.38
N GLY A 328 -6.23 -12.73 -21.27
CA GLY A 328 -6.89 -14.02 -21.00
C GLY A 328 -5.89 -15.11 -20.61
N LEU A 329 -4.85 -14.71 -19.86
CA LEU A 329 -3.85 -15.56 -19.25
C LEU A 329 -3.88 -15.37 -17.74
N LYS A 330 -3.35 -16.33 -16.99
CA LYS A 330 -2.99 -16.13 -15.57
C LYS A 330 -1.51 -15.75 -15.47
N SER A 331 -1.16 -14.85 -14.56
CA SER A 331 0.23 -14.44 -14.31
C SER A 331 0.61 -14.62 -12.84
N ALA A 332 1.88 -14.91 -12.57
CA ALA A 332 2.40 -15.03 -11.21
C ALA A 332 3.84 -14.51 -11.14
N TYR A 333 4.19 -13.84 -10.04
CA TYR A 333 5.54 -13.34 -9.79
C TYR A 333 6.34 -14.37 -8.97
N TYR A 334 7.58 -14.62 -9.38
CA TYR A 334 8.45 -15.60 -8.75
C TYR A 334 9.68 -14.91 -8.15
N PRO A 335 9.72 -14.66 -6.83
CA PRO A 335 10.80 -13.91 -6.17
C PRO A 335 12.20 -14.45 -6.50
N ASN A 336 12.38 -15.77 -6.43
CA ASN A 336 13.66 -16.44 -6.71
C ASN A 336 14.13 -16.28 -8.16
N ARG A 337 13.24 -15.92 -9.09
CA ARG A 337 13.53 -15.64 -10.51
C ARG A 337 13.45 -14.13 -10.86
N LYS A 338 13.06 -13.28 -9.89
CA LYS A 338 12.83 -11.83 -10.01
C LYS A 338 12.00 -11.41 -11.23
N LYS A 339 11.05 -12.26 -11.67
CA LYS A 339 10.27 -12.11 -12.91
C LYS A 339 8.82 -12.56 -12.73
N VAL A 340 7.93 -12.00 -13.56
CA VAL A 340 6.56 -12.49 -13.78
C VAL A 340 6.57 -13.55 -14.86
N PHE A 341 5.85 -14.64 -14.65
CA PHE A 341 5.58 -15.67 -15.65
C PHE A 341 4.08 -15.78 -15.92
N TYR A 342 3.73 -16.32 -17.09
CA TYR A 342 2.36 -16.40 -17.62
C TYR A 342 2.01 -17.84 -17.99
N THR A 343 0.74 -18.21 -17.84
CA THR A 343 0.19 -19.51 -18.26
C THR A 343 -1.25 -19.36 -18.77
N PRO A 344 -1.67 -20.13 -19.79
CA PRO A 344 -3.06 -20.24 -20.22
C PRO A 344 -4.03 -20.64 -19.11
N ASP A 345 -5.26 -20.12 -19.21
CA ASP A 345 -6.33 -20.32 -18.23
C ASP A 345 -6.67 -21.79 -17.97
N TYR A 346 -6.65 -22.65 -19.00
CA TYR A 346 -7.05 -24.06 -18.89
C TYR A 346 -6.14 -24.93 -18.01
N TRP A 347 -4.95 -24.46 -17.59
CA TRP A 347 -4.06 -25.21 -16.71
C TRP A 347 -4.29 -24.99 -15.21
N LEU A 348 -5.09 -24.00 -14.82
CA LEU A 348 -5.34 -23.66 -13.41
C LEU A 348 -6.83 -23.75 -13.08
N LYS A 349 -7.15 -24.21 -11.87
CA LYS A 349 -8.51 -24.25 -11.30
C LYS A 349 -8.51 -23.80 -9.84
#